data_AF-A0A2V2UPK4-F1
#
_entry.id   AF-A0A2V2UPK4-F1
#
_cell.length_a   1.000
_cell.length_b   1.000
_cell.length_c   1.000
_cell.angle_alpha   90.00
_cell.angle_beta   90.00
_cell.angle_gamma   90.00
#
_symmetry.space_group_name_H-M   'P 1'
#
loop_
_entity.id
_entity.type
_entity.pdbx_description
1 polymer ?
#
loop_
_entity_poly.entity_id
_entity_poly.type
_entity_poly.pdbx_seq_one_letter_code
_entity_poly.pdbx_strand_id
1 'polypeptide(L)'
;MGRGPHHDGTRHGKEGRGIFRGRRGATRPYENVDGCGICCGDCSGDVADASFARGYATRARDALQEKCIRLAFRRAFPHNNRVRVHTTFLTLAGVDFILVERTITGCDDAVYRANRDVWEHVPRGQASVLIADPGEGAPRLVATLQGLRKFGQFDAPYGVVCGTPVVAVALEAIDGDCGHVTAFAHDGERFWLVGTKDVHMLVRFDVPEEDLALYGGDEGVSWRAAVPKRVASVWRDTLRALPEGRAAALHDYLSTTGRTACFDGILRECGHLVDHGPRETLRFYAVTCRGATPHEGLCADPASSMAALQSFGLDVVTPQPQ
;
A
#
# COMPACT_ATOMS: atom_id res chain seq x y z
N MET A 1 15.72 -43.91 -49.82
CA MET A 1 16.41 -45.00 -49.08
C MET A 1 16.97 -44.36 -47.81
N GLY A 2 16.73 -44.74 -46.55
CA GLY A 2 15.84 -45.68 -45.86
C GLY A 2 15.87 -45.26 -44.37
N ARG A 3 14.69 -45.06 -43.75
CA ARG A 3 14.14 -45.71 -42.54
C ARG A 3 14.95 -45.61 -41.22
N GLY A 4 14.26 -45.15 -40.16
CA GLY A 4 14.72 -45.00 -38.76
C GLY A 4 14.88 -46.32 -37.96
N PRO A 5 14.75 -46.33 -36.61
CA PRO A 5 13.47 -46.00 -35.94
C PRO A 5 13.53 -45.25 -34.58
N HIS A 6 12.33 -44.90 -34.10
CA HIS A 6 11.94 -44.42 -32.77
C HIS A 6 11.98 -45.52 -31.68
N HIS A 7 12.07 -45.13 -30.39
CA HIS A 7 11.31 -45.56 -29.19
C HIS A 7 11.80 -44.72 -27.99
N ASP A 8 11.01 -43.92 -27.27
CA ASP A 8 9.90 -44.16 -26.32
C ASP A 8 10.35 -44.64 -24.91
N GLY A 9 9.75 -44.05 -23.87
CA GLY A 9 9.58 -44.70 -22.55
C GLY A 9 10.44 -44.27 -21.34
N THR A 10 9.85 -43.40 -20.50
CA THR A 10 9.67 -43.55 -19.02
C THR A 10 10.82 -43.89 -18.03
N ARG A 11 11.03 -42.94 -17.11
CA ARG A 11 11.05 -43.01 -15.62
C ARG A 11 11.85 -44.09 -14.83
N HIS A 12 12.62 -43.53 -13.88
CA HIS A 12 12.86 -43.91 -12.46
C HIS A 12 14.10 -44.74 -12.05
N GLY A 13 14.80 -44.21 -11.03
CA GLY A 13 15.62 -44.94 -10.04
C GLY A 13 16.94 -44.24 -9.74
N LYS A 14 17.07 -43.48 -8.62
CA LYS A 14 17.78 -43.86 -7.36
C LYS A 14 19.32 -43.78 -7.53
N GLU A 15 20.10 -42.96 -6.82
CA GLU A 15 20.25 -42.78 -5.37
C GLU A 15 21.04 -41.48 -5.07
N GLY A 16 20.68 -40.73 -4.03
CA GLY A 16 21.59 -40.53 -2.91
C GLY A 16 20.97 -39.62 -1.85
N ARG A 17 20.86 -40.15 -0.63
CA ARG A 17 20.08 -39.64 0.51
C ARG A 17 20.93 -38.74 1.42
N GLY A 18 20.27 -37.75 2.02
CA GLY A 18 20.79 -36.91 3.10
C GLY A 18 19.70 -36.38 4.04
N ILE A 19 19.10 -37.29 4.80
CA ILE A 19 18.59 -37.16 6.19
C ILE A 19 17.76 -35.90 6.57
N PHE A 20 16.44 -36.04 6.60
CA PHE A 20 15.61 -35.45 7.68
C PHE A 20 14.58 -36.48 8.14
N ARG A 21 14.76 -36.98 9.36
CA ARG A 21 13.82 -37.89 10.05
C ARG A 21 12.61 -37.07 10.51
N GLY A 22 11.43 -37.46 10.04
CA GLY A 22 10.16 -36.96 10.56
C GLY A 22 9.85 -37.48 11.96
N ARG A 23 9.12 -36.68 12.72
CA ARG A 23 8.29 -37.13 13.83
C ARG A 23 6.85 -36.67 13.58
N ARG A 24 5.96 -37.65 13.42
CA ARG A 24 4.51 -37.49 13.53
C ARG A 24 4.16 -37.27 15.01
N GLY A 25 3.19 -36.41 15.28
CA GLY A 25 2.50 -36.25 16.55
C GLY A 25 1.46 -35.14 16.38
N ALA A 26 0.21 -35.50 16.14
CA ALA A 26 -0.84 -35.56 17.16
C ALA A 26 -1.48 -34.17 17.38
N THR A 27 -2.63 -33.99 16.74
CA THR A 27 -3.68 -33.02 17.08
C THR A 27 -3.97 -33.07 18.59
N ARG A 28 -3.81 -31.94 19.27
CA ARG A 28 -4.47 -31.67 20.56
C ARG A 28 -5.02 -30.24 20.57
N PRO A 29 -6.19 -30.00 21.17
CA PRO A 29 -6.79 -28.68 21.26
C PRO A 29 -6.02 -27.82 22.27
N TYR A 30 -5.99 -26.52 22.04
CA TYR A 30 -5.54 -25.54 23.01
C TYR A 30 -6.48 -25.56 24.22
N GLU A 31 -6.00 -26.06 25.36
CA GLU A 31 -6.61 -25.85 26.66
C GLU A 31 -6.06 -24.53 27.22
N ASN A 32 -6.98 -23.62 27.59
CA ASN A 32 -6.65 -22.41 28.34
C ASN A 32 -6.18 -22.81 29.75
N VAL A 33 -4.99 -22.34 30.13
CA VAL A 33 -4.50 -22.42 31.49
C VAL A 33 -4.58 -21.01 32.10
N ASP A 34 -5.74 -20.67 32.64
CA ASP A 34 -5.86 -19.58 33.61
C ASP A 34 -5.69 -20.17 35.00
N GLY A 35 -4.61 -19.79 35.66
CA GLY A 35 -4.33 -20.10 37.05
C GLY A 35 -4.03 -18.84 37.83
N CYS A 36 -5.02 -18.31 38.53
CA CYS A 36 -4.82 -17.72 39.86
C CYS A 36 -6.17 -17.68 40.59
N GLY A 37 -6.25 -18.38 41.71
CA GLY A 37 -7.45 -18.41 42.54
C GLY A 37 -7.59 -17.15 43.38
N ILE A 38 -8.83 -16.86 43.81
CA ILE A 38 -9.27 -16.70 45.20
C ILE A 38 -10.62 -15.95 45.25
N CYS A 39 -11.49 -16.48 46.11
CA CYS A 39 -12.71 -15.91 46.71
C CYS A 39 -14.03 -15.89 45.93
N CYS A 40 -14.98 -16.62 46.53
CA CYS A 40 -16.40 -16.66 46.25
C CYS A 40 -17.04 -15.27 46.37
N GLY A 41 -17.87 -14.92 45.38
CA GLY A 41 -18.82 -13.81 45.43
C GLY A 41 -19.72 -13.89 44.19
N ASP A 42 -21.02 -14.04 44.38
CA ASP A 42 -22.04 -14.15 43.33
C ASP A 42 -22.03 -12.93 42.39
N CYS A 43 -21.52 -13.11 41.16
CA CYS A 43 -21.63 -12.13 40.06
C CYS A 43 -21.87 -12.85 38.71
N SER A 44 -22.90 -13.70 38.64
CA SER A 44 -23.24 -14.47 37.42
C SER A 44 -23.93 -13.64 36.32
N GLY A 45 -24.29 -12.38 36.59
CA GLY A 45 -24.97 -11.48 35.64
C GLY A 45 -24.03 -10.67 34.74
N ASP A 46 -22.85 -10.29 35.23
CA ASP A 46 -22.00 -9.28 34.57
C ASP A 46 -21.14 -9.86 33.43
N VAL A 47 -20.79 -11.15 33.49
CA VAL A 47 -19.93 -11.79 32.48
C VAL A 47 -20.69 -12.03 31.17
N ALA A 48 -21.98 -12.35 31.26
CA ALA A 48 -22.85 -12.55 30.09
C ALA A 48 -23.08 -11.22 29.35
N ASP A 49 -23.38 -10.14 30.07
CA ASP A 49 -23.57 -8.80 29.50
C ASP A 49 -22.29 -8.25 28.87
N ALA A 50 -21.14 -8.43 29.51
CA ALA A 50 -19.85 -8.04 28.93
C ALA A 50 -19.48 -8.86 27.67
N SER A 51 -19.89 -10.13 27.60
CA SER A 51 -19.69 -10.96 26.39
C SER A 51 -20.62 -10.54 25.24
N PHE A 52 -21.87 -10.18 25.56
CA PHE A 52 -22.86 -9.73 24.61
C PHE A 52 -22.52 -8.34 24.05
N ALA A 53 -22.12 -7.41 24.92
CA ALA A 53 -21.65 -6.08 24.54
C ALA A 53 -20.39 -6.14 23.66
N ARG A 54 -19.43 -7.01 23.99
CA ARG A 54 -18.26 -7.28 23.13
C ARG A 54 -18.68 -7.85 21.78
N GLY A 55 -19.60 -8.82 21.76
CA GLY A 55 -20.13 -9.39 20.52
C GLY A 55 -20.92 -8.39 19.66
N TYR A 56 -21.56 -7.40 20.26
CA TYR A 56 -22.21 -6.29 19.55
C TYR A 56 -21.18 -5.30 19.00
N ALA A 57 -20.20 -4.89 19.80
CA ALA A 57 -19.14 -3.97 19.39
C ALA A 57 -18.30 -4.54 18.23
N THR A 58 -17.97 -5.84 18.26
CA THR A 58 -17.29 -6.51 17.14
C THR A 58 -18.14 -6.48 15.87
N ARG A 59 -19.43 -6.83 15.95
CA ARG A 59 -20.33 -6.80 14.79
C ARG A 59 -20.52 -5.39 14.23
N ALA A 60 -20.61 -4.38 15.08
CA ALA A 60 -20.70 -2.99 14.67
C ALA A 60 -19.42 -2.54 13.96
N ARG A 61 -18.24 -2.94 14.46
CA ARG A 61 -16.95 -2.67 13.83
C ARG A 61 -16.81 -3.36 12.48
N ASP A 62 -17.19 -4.63 12.38
CA ASP A 62 -17.14 -5.38 11.12
C ASP A 62 -18.08 -4.76 10.06
N ALA A 63 -19.29 -4.36 10.48
CA ALA A 63 -20.23 -3.67 9.61
C ALA A 63 -19.71 -2.29 9.14
N LEU A 64 -19.02 -1.56 10.02
CA LEU A 64 -18.36 -0.31 9.69
C LEU A 64 -17.21 -0.52 8.71
N GLN A 65 -16.34 -1.50 8.95
CA GLN A 65 -15.25 -1.87 8.04
C GLN A 65 -15.79 -2.19 6.65
N GLU A 66 -16.80 -3.05 6.56
CA GLU A 66 -17.41 -3.45 5.30
C GLU A 66 -18.03 -2.25 4.55
N LYS A 67 -18.69 -1.31 5.26
CA LYS A 67 -19.15 -0.04 4.66
C LYS A 67 -17.98 0.79 4.13
N CYS A 68 -16.90 0.94 4.90
CA CYS A 68 -15.71 1.69 4.50
C CYS A 68 -15.02 1.07 3.29
N ILE A 69 -14.92 -0.26 3.22
CA ILE A 69 -14.31 -0.98 2.09
C ILE A 69 -15.10 -0.72 0.80
N ARG A 70 -16.44 -0.75 0.86
CA ARG A 70 -17.29 -0.46 -0.30
C ARG A 70 -17.20 1.00 -0.75
N LEU A 71 -17.02 1.93 0.19
CA LEU A 71 -16.81 3.34 -0.12
C LEU A 71 -15.43 3.61 -0.70
N ALA A 72 -14.39 2.96 -0.16
CA ALA A 72 -13.01 3.07 -0.62
C ALA A 72 -12.83 2.51 -2.04
N PHE A 73 -13.42 1.34 -2.30
CA PHE A 73 -13.19 0.62 -3.55
C PHE A 73 -14.49 0.13 -4.20
N ARG A 74 -14.78 0.65 -5.39
CA ARG A 74 -15.96 0.24 -6.18
C ARG A 74 -15.90 -1.21 -6.64
N ARG A 75 -14.71 -1.71 -6.99
CA ARG A 75 -14.49 -3.07 -7.49
C ARG A 75 -13.97 -3.96 -6.37
N ALA A 76 -14.59 -5.12 -6.14
CA ALA A 76 -14.18 -6.10 -5.15
C ALA A 76 -13.58 -7.35 -5.81
N PHE A 77 -12.78 -8.10 -5.04
CA PHE A 77 -12.09 -9.31 -5.50
C PHE A 77 -12.30 -10.50 -4.52
N PRO A 78 -13.56 -10.86 -4.18
CA PRO A 78 -13.83 -11.84 -3.12
C PRO A 78 -13.28 -13.25 -3.41
N HIS A 79 -13.13 -13.60 -4.69
CA HIS A 79 -12.61 -14.89 -5.12
C HIS A 79 -11.08 -14.90 -5.36
N ASN A 80 -10.40 -13.77 -5.19
CA ASN A 80 -8.95 -13.69 -5.32
C ASN A 80 -8.31 -13.48 -3.94
N ASN A 81 -7.87 -14.58 -3.33
CA ASN A 81 -7.22 -14.57 -2.02
C ASN A 81 -5.86 -13.84 -2.00
N ARG A 82 -5.35 -13.37 -3.14
CA ARG A 82 -4.12 -12.58 -3.23
C ARG A 82 -4.37 -11.09 -3.10
N VAL A 83 -5.59 -10.62 -3.43
CA VAL A 83 -6.01 -9.23 -3.21
C VAL A 83 -6.53 -9.12 -1.78
N ARG A 84 -5.79 -8.43 -0.92
CA ARG A 84 -6.18 -8.20 0.47
C ARG A 84 -6.61 -6.77 0.68
N VAL A 85 -7.55 -6.58 1.59
CA VAL A 85 -7.99 -5.28 2.06
C VAL A 85 -7.77 -5.23 3.55
N HIS A 86 -7.11 -4.18 4.02
CA HIS A 86 -6.82 -3.94 5.43
C HIS A 86 -7.44 -2.62 5.85
N THR A 87 -7.86 -2.54 7.11
CA THR A 87 -8.45 -1.33 7.68
C THR A 87 -7.75 -0.98 8.98
N THR A 88 -7.17 0.20 9.02
CA THR A 88 -6.50 0.77 10.18
C THR A 88 -7.34 1.91 10.72
N PHE A 89 -7.62 1.87 12.02
CA PHE A 89 -8.33 2.94 12.73
C PHE A 89 -7.29 3.72 13.52
N LEU A 90 -7.27 5.04 13.37
CA LEU A 90 -6.39 5.90 14.14
C LEU A 90 -7.05 7.24 14.45
N THR A 91 -6.71 7.82 15.59
CA THR A 91 -7.11 9.18 15.94
C THR A 91 -5.91 10.10 15.72
N LEU A 92 -6.08 11.14 14.90
CA LEU A 92 -5.03 12.11 14.59
C LEU A 92 -5.62 13.52 14.59
N ALA A 93 -4.98 14.47 15.27
CA ALA A 93 -5.49 15.84 15.45
C ALA A 93 -6.94 15.88 16.00
N GLY A 94 -7.32 14.92 16.85
CA GLY A 94 -8.68 14.82 17.41
C GLY A 94 -9.73 14.26 16.46
N VAL A 95 -9.34 13.76 15.29
CA VAL A 95 -10.22 13.20 14.27
C VAL A 95 -10.02 11.70 14.17
N ASP A 96 -11.12 10.93 14.17
CA ASP A 96 -11.10 9.48 13.99
C ASP A 96 -11.08 9.11 12.52
N PHE A 97 -9.89 8.74 12.04
CA PHE A 97 -9.65 8.31 10.68
C PHE A 97 -9.72 6.79 10.54
N ILE A 98 -10.21 6.38 9.37
CA ILE A 98 -10.25 4.99 8.92
C ILE A 98 -9.46 4.93 7.62
N LEU A 99 -8.27 4.35 7.68
CA LEU A 99 -7.45 4.07 6.50
C LEU A 99 -7.82 2.69 5.95
N VAL A 100 -8.25 2.64 4.69
CA VAL A 100 -8.56 1.40 3.99
C VAL A 100 -7.54 1.20 2.88
N GLU A 101 -6.75 0.13 2.97
CA GLU A 101 -5.66 -0.17 2.03
C GLU A 101 -5.94 -1.45 1.29
N ARG A 102 -5.56 -1.51 0.02
CA ARG A 102 -5.59 -2.73 -0.78
C ARG A 102 -4.18 -3.11 -1.20
N THR A 103 -3.82 -4.35 -0.90
CA THR A 103 -2.49 -4.91 -1.15
C THR A 103 -2.58 -6.20 -1.95
N ILE A 104 -1.50 -6.51 -2.66
CA ILE A 104 -1.31 -7.81 -3.30
C ILE A 104 -0.36 -8.64 -2.42
N THR A 105 -0.71 -9.89 -2.19
CA THR A 105 0.08 -10.80 -1.35
C THR A 105 0.73 -11.91 -2.16
N GLY A 106 2.04 -12.09 -1.97
CA GLY A 106 2.87 -13.05 -2.70
C GLY A 106 3.69 -12.37 -3.80
N CYS A 107 4.06 -13.12 -4.84
CA CYS A 107 4.79 -12.57 -5.97
C CYS A 107 3.85 -11.73 -6.84
N ASP A 108 3.94 -10.39 -6.73
CA ASP A 108 3.10 -9.43 -7.46
C ASP A 108 3.02 -9.77 -8.96
N ASP A 109 4.16 -10.06 -9.59
CA ASP A 109 4.24 -10.36 -11.02
C ASP A 109 3.37 -11.55 -11.41
N ALA A 110 3.39 -12.61 -10.60
CA ALA A 110 2.59 -13.81 -10.84
C ALA A 110 1.10 -13.50 -10.68
N VAL A 111 0.71 -12.73 -9.66
CA VAL A 111 -0.69 -12.37 -9.40
C VAL A 111 -1.25 -11.52 -10.53
N TYR A 112 -0.53 -10.46 -10.91
CA TYR A 112 -0.95 -9.56 -11.97
C TYR A 112 -0.97 -10.26 -13.34
N ARG A 113 0.03 -11.11 -13.64
CA ARG A 113 0.06 -11.85 -14.91
C ARG A 113 -1.08 -12.85 -15.04
N ALA A 114 -1.50 -13.47 -13.93
CA ALA A 114 -2.54 -14.49 -13.95
C ALA A 114 -3.97 -13.93 -14.04
N ASN A 115 -4.20 -12.66 -13.70
CA ASN A 115 -5.54 -12.09 -13.63
C ASN A 115 -5.62 -10.68 -14.21
N ARG A 116 -6.26 -10.57 -15.39
CA ARG A 116 -6.45 -9.31 -16.09
C ARG A 116 -7.20 -8.26 -15.27
N ASP A 117 -8.25 -8.69 -14.58
CA ASP A 117 -9.08 -7.79 -13.79
C ASP A 117 -8.29 -7.14 -12.65
N VAL A 118 -7.30 -7.84 -12.11
CA VAL A 118 -6.44 -7.33 -11.04
C VAL A 118 -5.46 -6.28 -11.57
N TRP A 119 -4.75 -6.53 -12.68
CA TRP A 119 -3.79 -5.53 -13.18
C TRP A 119 -4.46 -4.29 -13.77
N GLU A 120 -5.71 -4.40 -14.24
CA GLU A 120 -6.48 -3.26 -14.72
C GLU A 120 -7.05 -2.37 -13.59
N HIS A 121 -7.37 -2.93 -12.41
CA HIS A 121 -8.12 -2.22 -11.38
C HIS A 121 -7.44 -2.12 -10.01
N VAL A 122 -6.34 -2.83 -9.77
CA VAL A 122 -5.59 -2.79 -8.52
C VAL A 122 -4.19 -2.21 -8.78
N PRO A 123 -3.99 -0.90 -8.60
CA PRO A 123 -2.67 -0.31 -8.70
C PRO A 123 -1.72 -0.81 -7.62
N ARG A 124 -0.41 -0.67 -7.86
CA ARG A 124 0.61 -0.88 -6.84
C ARG A 124 0.55 0.33 -5.90
N GLY A 125 0.17 0.13 -4.64
CA GLY A 125 -0.21 1.22 -3.74
C GLY A 125 -1.63 1.69 -3.98
N GLN A 126 -2.57 1.27 -3.13
CA GLN A 126 -3.95 1.74 -3.19
C GLN A 126 -4.52 1.93 -1.79
N ALA A 127 -4.90 3.15 -1.47
CA ALA A 127 -5.45 3.47 -0.16
C ALA A 127 -6.55 4.53 -0.22
N SER A 128 -7.37 4.59 0.81
CA SER A 128 -8.45 5.56 0.99
C SER A 128 -8.54 5.97 2.44
N VAL A 129 -8.69 7.27 2.68
CA VAL A 129 -8.88 7.82 4.03
C VAL A 129 -10.33 8.21 4.18
N LEU A 130 -10.97 7.67 5.21
CA LEU A 130 -12.31 8.03 5.61
C LEU A 130 -12.29 8.65 7.01
N ILE A 131 -13.29 9.46 7.31
CA ILE A 131 -13.55 9.97 8.65
C ILE A 131 -14.78 9.24 9.19
N ALA A 132 -14.69 8.73 10.41
CA ALA A 132 -15.84 8.22 11.14
C ALA A 132 -16.72 9.42 11.52
N ASP A 133 -17.99 9.41 11.11
CA ASP A 133 -18.92 10.45 11.55
C ASP A 133 -19.35 10.15 13.00
N PRO A 134 -19.13 11.07 13.96
CA PRO A 134 -19.49 10.85 15.36
C PRO A 134 -21.00 10.77 15.62
N GLY A 135 -21.88 11.14 14.67
CA GLY A 135 -23.33 11.13 14.87
C GLY A 135 -24.09 10.19 13.93
N GLU A 136 -24.03 8.87 14.15
CA GLU A 136 -24.71 7.81 13.34
C GLU A 136 -24.49 7.86 11.81
N GLY A 137 -23.68 8.81 11.32
CA GLY A 137 -23.48 9.10 9.92
C GLY A 137 -22.66 8.04 9.20
N ALA A 138 -22.90 7.93 7.90
CA ALA A 138 -22.07 7.08 7.05
C ALA A 138 -20.63 7.64 7.00
N PRO A 139 -19.59 6.80 7.06
CA PRO A 139 -18.21 7.23 6.92
C PRO A 139 -18.01 8.08 5.66
N ARG A 140 -17.23 9.15 5.77
CA ARG A 140 -17.00 10.07 4.64
C ARG A 140 -15.60 9.87 4.08
N LEU A 141 -15.51 9.55 2.78
CA LEU A 141 -14.25 9.47 2.06
C LEU A 141 -13.66 10.88 1.86
N VAL A 142 -12.48 11.13 2.42
CA VAL A 142 -11.80 12.43 2.34
C VAL A 142 -10.57 12.43 1.43
N ALA A 143 -9.91 11.29 1.25
CA ALA A 143 -8.76 11.18 0.35
C ALA A 143 -8.66 9.79 -0.28
N THR A 144 -8.01 9.73 -1.45
CA THR A 144 -7.66 8.50 -2.13
C THR A 144 -6.23 8.58 -2.64
N LEU A 145 -5.47 7.51 -2.45
CA LEU A 145 -4.13 7.33 -2.98
C LEU A 145 -4.16 6.19 -3.98
N GLN A 146 -3.63 6.45 -5.18
CA GLN A 146 -3.52 5.45 -6.23
C GLN A 146 -2.13 5.52 -6.85
N GLY A 147 -1.31 4.50 -6.68
CA GLY A 147 -0.07 4.39 -7.44
C GLY A 147 -0.33 3.97 -8.89
N LEU A 148 0.73 3.61 -9.60
CA LEU A 148 0.60 3.12 -10.97
C LEU A 148 -0.04 1.73 -11.01
N ARG A 149 -0.90 1.52 -12.01
CA ARG A 149 -1.31 0.17 -12.40
C ARG A 149 -0.09 -0.64 -12.83
N LYS A 150 -0.16 -1.97 -12.69
CA LYS A 150 0.95 -2.82 -13.10
C LYS A 150 1.20 -2.65 -14.60
N PHE A 151 2.43 -2.28 -14.93
CA PHE A 151 2.99 -2.32 -16.28
C PHE A 151 4.22 -3.24 -16.26
N GLY A 152 4.80 -3.50 -17.43
CA GLY A 152 5.90 -4.44 -17.56
C GLY A 152 6.82 -4.10 -18.72
N GLN A 153 7.77 -5.00 -18.95
CA GLN A 153 8.68 -4.92 -20.09
C GLN A 153 7.93 -5.16 -21.41
N PHE A 154 8.62 -4.98 -22.53
CA PHE A 154 8.05 -4.92 -23.89
C PHE A 154 7.01 -6.01 -24.22
N ASP A 155 7.19 -7.25 -23.74
CA ASP A 155 6.30 -8.39 -24.05
C ASP A 155 5.26 -8.68 -22.96
N ALA A 156 5.14 -7.82 -21.95
CA ALA A 156 4.21 -8.05 -20.87
C ALA A 156 2.75 -7.85 -21.33
N PRO A 157 1.79 -8.64 -20.83
CA PRO A 157 0.39 -8.56 -21.25
C PRO A 157 -0.34 -7.32 -20.70
N TYR A 158 0.39 -6.42 -20.05
CA TYR A 158 -0.14 -5.24 -19.41
C TYR A 158 -0.31 -4.15 -20.46
N GLY A 159 -1.49 -4.07 -21.04
CA GLY A 159 -1.81 -3.09 -22.06
C GLY A 159 -3.31 -2.93 -22.16
N VAL A 160 -3.77 -1.69 -22.10
CA VAL A 160 -5.14 -1.37 -22.49
C VAL A 160 -5.11 -1.13 -23.99
N VAL A 161 -6.10 -1.63 -24.73
CA VAL A 161 -6.24 -1.29 -26.15
C VAL A 161 -6.50 0.22 -26.20
N CYS A 162 -5.44 0.97 -26.50
CA CYS A 162 -5.45 2.41 -26.68
C CYS A 162 -5.23 2.71 -28.17
N GLY A 163 -5.55 3.94 -28.59
CA GLY A 163 -5.29 4.38 -29.97
C GLY A 163 -3.81 4.30 -30.33
N THR A 164 -3.49 4.55 -31.60
CA THR A 164 -2.11 4.55 -32.10
C THR A 164 -1.23 5.47 -31.24
N PRO A 165 -0.12 4.98 -30.66
CA PRO A 165 0.82 5.81 -29.92
C PRO A 165 1.32 6.98 -30.78
N VAL A 166 1.32 8.19 -30.22
CA VAL A 166 1.74 9.41 -30.93
C VAL A 166 3.08 9.97 -30.43
N VAL A 167 3.46 9.62 -29.19
CA VAL A 167 4.69 10.07 -28.53
C VAL A 167 5.21 8.94 -27.63
N ALA A 168 6.52 8.77 -27.58
CA ALA A 168 7.20 7.95 -26.59
C ALA A 168 7.99 8.85 -25.64
N VAL A 169 7.82 8.62 -24.34
CA VAL A 169 8.55 9.34 -23.28
C VAL A 169 9.34 8.32 -22.49
N ALA A 170 10.66 8.45 -22.48
CA ALA A 170 11.52 7.64 -21.65
C ALA A 170 11.79 8.33 -20.31
N LEU A 171 11.67 7.54 -19.24
CA LEU A 171 12.02 7.93 -17.88
C LEU A 171 13.12 7.00 -17.38
N GLU A 172 14.05 7.54 -16.62
CA GLU A 172 15.04 6.74 -15.91
C GLU A 172 14.33 5.77 -14.95
N ALA A 173 14.64 4.49 -15.05
CA ALA A 173 14.19 3.50 -14.08
C ALA A 173 15.06 3.61 -12.83
N ILE A 174 14.45 3.97 -11.70
CA ILE A 174 15.14 4.11 -10.42
C ILE A 174 15.19 2.74 -9.75
N ASP A 175 16.34 2.39 -9.18
CA ASP A 175 16.47 1.20 -8.34
C ASP A 175 16.21 1.59 -6.88
N GLY A 176 14.92 1.65 -6.51
CA GLY A 176 14.48 2.08 -5.19
C GLY A 176 13.21 1.37 -4.71
N ASP A 177 12.73 1.76 -3.53
CA ASP A 177 11.49 1.27 -2.95
C ASP A 177 10.28 2.10 -3.41
N CYS A 178 9.38 1.47 -4.15
CA CYS A 178 8.18 2.11 -4.66
C CYS A 178 7.30 2.67 -3.54
N GLY A 179 6.99 3.96 -3.64
CA GLY A 179 6.16 4.70 -2.71
C GLY A 179 5.32 5.80 -3.34
N HIS A 180 4.46 6.36 -2.51
CA HIS A 180 3.38 7.23 -2.93
C HIS A 180 3.12 8.31 -1.88
N VAL A 181 2.71 9.48 -2.33
CA VAL A 181 2.19 10.55 -1.47
C VAL A 181 0.96 11.21 -2.08
N THR A 182 -0.05 11.43 -1.26
CA THR A 182 -1.20 12.29 -1.57
C THR A 182 -1.49 13.19 -0.38
N ALA A 183 -2.32 14.20 -0.59
CA ALA A 183 -2.66 15.21 0.40
C ALA A 183 -4.18 15.37 0.52
N PHE A 184 -4.62 15.82 1.68
CA PHE A 184 -5.97 16.36 1.87
C PHE A 184 -5.99 17.33 3.05
N ALA A 185 -7.06 18.12 3.16
CA ALA A 185 -7.33 18.97 4.31
C ALA A 185 -8.70 18.62 4.92
N HIS A 186 -8.80 18.77 6.24
CA HIS A 186 -10.05 18.66 6.97
C HIS A 186 -10.06 19.68 8.11
N ASP A 187 -11.10 20.51 8.15
CA ASP A 187 -11.35 21.51 9.21
C ASP A 187 -10.16 22.46 9.44
N GLY A 188 -9.48 22.82 8.34
CA GLY A 188 -8.31 23.70 8.35
C GLY A 188 -6.98 22.99 8.56
N GLU A 189 -7.00 21.75 9.04
CA GLU A 189 -5.81 20.92 9.23
C GLU A 189 -5.40 20.23 7.92
N ARG A 190 -4.08 20.17 7.69
CA ARG A 190 -3.47 19.58 6.49
C ARG A 190 -2.84 18.23 6.82
N PHE A 191 -3.15 17.23 6.00
CA PHE A 191 -2.68 15.86 6.17
C PHE A 191 -2.00 15.36 4.90
N TRP A 192 -1.02 14.49 5.11
CA TRP A 192 -0.40 13.66 4.09
C TRP A 192 -0.77 12.20 4.31
N LEU A 193 -1.00 11.48 3.22
CA LEU A 193 -0.94 10.03 3.23
C LEU A 193 0.29 9.63 2.42
N VAL A 194 1.28 9.05 3.08
CA VAL A 194 2.60 8.74 2.50
C VAL A 194 3.04 7.32 2.89
N GLY A 195 3.65 6.59 1.96
CA GLY A 195 4.19 5.27 2.30
C GLY A 195 4.65 4.48 1.08
N THR A 196 4.69 3.16 1.25
CA THR A 196 5.12 2.22 0.21
C THR A 196 3.93 1.60 -0.49
N LYS A 197 4.17 0.72 -1.47
CA LYS A 197 3.10 -0.02 -2.17
C LYS A 197 2.11 -0.77 -1.25
N ASP A 198 2.53 -1.17 -0.04
CA ASP A 198 1.76 -2.06 0.83
C ASP A 198 1.17 -1.37 2.07
N VAL A 199 1.83 -0.31 2.56
CA VAL A 199 1.48 0.33 3.83
C VAL A 199 1.73 1.84 3.73
N HIS A 200 0.72 2.61 4.13
CA HIS A 200 0.76 4.07 4.15
C HIS A 200 0.50 4.62 5.55
N MET A 201 1.14 5.74 5.85
CA MET A 201 1.02 6.48 7.10
C MET A 201 0.26 7.78 6.84
N LEU A 202 -0.77 8.00 7.65
CA LEU A 202 -1.49 9.25 7.74
C LEU A 202 -0.81 10.13 8.78
N VAL A 203 -0.32 11.28 8.35
CA VAL A 203 0.47 12.21 9.18
C VAL A 203 0.01 13.64 8.94
N ARG A 204 0.19 14.51 9.94
CA ARG A 204 -0.02 15.96 9.83
C ARG A 204 1.05 16.58 8.94
N PHE A 205 0.80 17.82 8.52
CA PHE A 205 1.58 18.54 7.53
C PHE A 205 3.10 18.53 7.76
N ASP A 206 3.54 18.79 9.00
CA ASP A 206 4.96 18.86 9.36
C ASP A 206 5.59 17.48 9.67
N VAL A 207 4.80 16.41 9.57
CA VAL A 207 5.19 15.02 9.85
C VAL A 207 5.88 14.90 11.22
N PRO A 208 5.20 15.30 12.32
CA PRO A 208 5.80 15.29 13.63
C PRO A 208 6.05 13.83 14.10
N GLU A 209 7.08 13.63 14.93
CA GLU A 209 7.51 12.28 15.34
C GLU A 209 6.41 11.51 16.08
N GLU A 210 5.53 12.19 16.82
CA GLU A 210 4.40 11.54 17.48
C GLU A 210 3.41 10.90 16.50
N ASP A 211 3.27 11.43 15.28
CA ASP A 211 2.40 10.81 14.26
C ASP A 211 3.02 9.51 13.75
N LEU A 212 4.36 9.47 13.61
CA LEU A 212 5.09 8.26 13.22
C LEU A 212 5.10 7.21 14.34
N ALA A 213 5.02 7.63 15.60
CA ALA A 213 4.94 6.75 16.75
C ALA A 213 3.61 5.97 16.81
N LEU A 214 2.54 6.49 16.19
CA LEU A 214 1.25 5.79 16.10
C LEU A 214 1.33 4.47 15.31
N TYR A 215 2.32 4.33 14.42
CA TYR A 215 2.46 3.19 13.51
C TYR A 215 3.38 2.07 14.04
N GLY A 216 3.52 1.98 15.36
CA GLY A 216 4.27 0.93 16.04
C GLY A 216 5.76 1.22 16.23
N GLY A 217 6.27 0.70 17.35
CA GLY A 217 7.66 0.67 17.78
C GLY A 217 7.83 -0.41 18.85
N ASP A 218 8.87 -1.22 18.62
CA ASP A 218 9.53 -2.22 19.48
C ASP A 218 9.06 -3.68 19.57
N GLU A 219 10.09 -4.55 19.45
CA GLU A 219 10.21 -6.01 19.38
C GLU A 219 9.66 -6.72 18.13
N GLY A 220 10.57 -7.05 17.20
CA GLY A 220 10.31 -7.89 16.03
C GLY A 220 9.83 -7.13 14.79
N VAL A 221 10.34 -5.91 14.58
CA VAL A 221 9.91 -4.99 13.50
C VAL A 221 9.87 -5.70 12.16
N SER A 222 8.65 -6.03 11.72
CA SER A 222 8.41 -6.48 10.36
C SER A 222 8.87 -5.38 9.41
N TRP A 223 9.66 -5.73 8.40
CA TRP A 223 10.10 -4.81 7.33
C TRP A 223 8.94 -3.99 6.76
N ARG A 224 7.71 -4.54 6.80
CA ARG A 224 6.46 -3.89 6.39
C ARG A 224 6.10 -2.62 7.16
N ALA A 225 6.59 -2.45 8.39
CA ALA A 225 6.36 -1.25 9.20
C ALA A 225 7.60 -0.32 9.19
N ALA A 226 8.81 -0.89 9.15
CA ALA A 226 10.05 -0.12 9.16
C ALA A 226 10.21 0.77 7.91
N VAL A 227 10.02 0.20 6.72
CA VAL A 227 10.27 0.92 5.46
C VAL A 227 9.30 2.09 5.27
N PRO A 228 7.96 1.94 5.44
CA PRO A 228 7.06 3.09 5.34
C PRO A 228 7.35 4.18 6.37
N LYS A 229 7.77 3.82 7.60
CA LYS A 229 8.16 4.80 8.62
C LYS A 229 9.35 5.62 8.18
N ARG A 230 10.36 4.93 7.64
CA ARG A 230 11.55 5.56 7.08
C ARG A 230 11.22 6.47 5.89
N VAL A 231 10.36 6.02 4.98
CA VAL A 231 9.86 6.84 3.86
C VAL A 231 9.16 8.09 4.37
N ALA A 232 8.32 8.00 5.40
CA ALA A 232 7.68 9.17 6.01
C ALA A 232 8.69 10.13 6.66
N SER A 233 9.75 9.62 7.30
CA SER A 233 10.86 10.44 7.81
C SER A 233 11.63 11.15 6.69
N VAL A 234 11.95 10.46 5.59
CA VAL A 234 12.60 11.08 4.42
C VAL A 234 11.67 12.10 3.77
N TRP A 235 10.36 11.85 3.76
CA TRP A 235 9.37 12.81 3.26
C TRP A 235 9.35 14.08 4.10
N ARG A 236 9.38 13.98 5.44
CA ARG A 236 9.53 15.13 6.33
C ARG A 236 10.75 15.97 6.00
N ASP A 237 11.90 15.31 5.85
CA ASP A 237 13.16 16.00 5.56
C ASP A 237 13.14 16.62 4.16
N THR A 238 12.45 15.99 3.22
CA THR A 238 12.15 16.56 1.89
C THR A 238 11.35 17.84 2.02
N LEU A 239 10.23 17.84 2.76
CA LEU A 239 9.39 19.02 3.00
C LEU A 239 10.17 20.18 3.62
N ARG A 240 11.03 19.89 4.61
CA ARG A 240 11.88 20.90 5.28
C ARG A 240 12.95 21.50 4.37
N ALA A 241 13.38 20.75 3.36
CA ALA A 241 14.37 21.21 2.39
C ALA A 241 13.75 21.99 1.23
N LEU A 242 12.42 21.97 1.06
CA LEU A 242 11.75 22.75 0.02
C LEU A 242 11.88 24.26 0.28
N PRO A 243 11.89 25.09 -0.78
CA PRO A 243 11.84 26.54 -0.63
C PRO A 243 10.59 26.98 0.16
N GLU A 244 10.68 28.13 0.82
CA GLU A 244 9.60 28.67 1.64
C GLU A 244 8.26 28.72 0.86
N GLY A 245 7.18 28.26 1.51
CA GLY A 245 5.84 28.19 0.92
C GLY A 245 5.62 27.04 -0.09
N ARG A 246 6.67 26.37 -0.58
CA ARG A 246 6.51 25.31 -1.60
C ARG A 246 5.90 24.04 -1.06
N ALA A 247 6.17 23.67 0.20
CA ALA A 247 5.50 22.55 0.86
C ALA A 247 3.97 22.75 0.91
N ALA A 248 3.52 23.97 1.25
CA ALA A 248 2.10 24.31 1.31
C ALA A 248 1.47 24.31 -0.09
N ALA A 249 2.15 24.91 -1.08
CA ALA A 249 1.68 24.92 -2.46
C ALA A 249 1.60 23.51 -3.07
N LEU A 250 2.54 22.62 -2.74
CA LEU A 250 2.51 21.22 -3.15
C LEU A 250 1.34 20.47 -2.51
N HIS A 251 1.09 20.72 -1.22
CA HIS A 251 -0.07 20.15 -0.52
C HIS A 251 -1.37 20.58 -1.18
N ASP A 252 -1.54 21.89 -1.40
CA ASP A 252 -2.74 22.44 -2.04
C ASP A 252 -2.92 21.86 -3.45
N TYR A 253 -1.83 21.71 -4.22
CA TYR A 253 -1.86 21.08 -5.54
C TYR A 253 -2.36 19.63 -5.47
N LEU A 254 -1.75 18.77 -4.65
CA LEU A 254 -2.15 17.35 -4.55
C LEU A 254 -3.56 17.19 -3.97
N SER A 255 -3.91 17.99 -2.95
CA SER A 255 -5.20 17.98 -2.27
C SER A 255 -6.34 18.41 -3.19
N THR A 256 -6.21 19.55 -3.87
CA THR A 256 -7.27 20.11 -4.72
C THR A 256 -7.48 19.32 -6.01
N THR A 257 -6.41 18.75 -6.56
CA THR A 257 -6.48 17.92 -7.77
C THR A 257 -6.80 16.45 -7.49
N GLY A 258 -6.73 16.02 -6.22
CA GLY A 258 -6.85 14.62 -5.83
C GLY A 258 -5.80 13.72 -6.48
N ARG A 259 -4.59 14.25 -6.72
CA ARG A 259 -3.51 13.53 -7.40
C ARG A 259 -2.62 12.80 -6.40
N THR A 260 -2.01 11.71 -6.85
CA THR A 260 -0.97 11.00 -6.09
C THR A 260 0.36 11.16 -6.82
N ALA A 261 1.40 11.60 -6.13
CA ALA A 261 2.76 11.60 -6.65
C ALA A 261 3.42 10.24 -6.31
N CYS A 262 3.99 9.59 -7.32
CA CYS A 262 4.69 8.31 -7.19
C CYS A 262 6.19 8.56 -7.22
N PHE A 263 6.91 7.87 -6.34
CA PHE A 263 8.36 7.96 -6.21
C PHE A 263 8.97 6.59 -5.97
N ASP A 264 10.27 6.49 -6.19
CA ASP A 264 11.08 5.43 -5.61
C ASP A 264 11.94 6.05 -4.51
N GLY A 265 11.87 5.44 -3.32
CA GLY A 265 12.67 5.79 -2.17
C GLY A 265 14.04 5.17 -2.32
N ILE A 266 15.05 6.02 -2.46
CA ILE A 266 16.45 5.61 -2.42
C ILE A 266 16.82 5.55 -0.94
N LEU A 267 16.73 4.35 -0.37
CA LEU A 267 16.92 4.11 1.05
C LEU A 267 18.21 3.32 1.29
N ARG A 268 18.93 3.66 2.36
CA ARG A 268 20.15 2.94 2.73
C ARG A 268 19.79 1.55 3.22
N GLU A 269 20.66 0.59 2.90
CA GLU A 269 20.56 -0.79 3.40
C GLU A 269 19.31 -1.56 2.91
N CYS A 270 18.64 -1.05 1.86
CA CYS A 270 17.50 -1.72 1.23
C CYS A 270 17.87 -2.73 0.13
N GLY A 271 19.17 -2.98 -0.12
CA GLY A 271 19.64 -4.00 -1.06
C GLY A 271 19.51 -3.65 -2.54
N HIS A 272 19.48 -2.35 -2.87
CA HIS A 272 19.54 -1.86 -4.25
C HIS A 272 20.87 -2.23 -4.92
N LEU A 273 20.82 -2.52 -6.22
CA LEU A 273 21.96 -2.83 -7.09
C LEU A 273 22.77 -1.58 -7.43
N VAL A 274 22.09 -0.44 -7.57
CA VAL A 274 22.74 0.85 -7.90
C VAL A 274 23.19 1.57 -6.64
N ASP A 275 24.45 2.01 -6.61
CA ASP A 275 24.97 2.89 -5.56
C ASP A 275 24.53 4.34 -5.85
N HIS A 276 23.53 4.80 -5.11
CA HIS A 276 23.02 6.17 -5.15
C HIS A 276 23.70 7.10 -4.14
N GLY A 277 24.76 6.65 -3.47
CA GLY A 277 25.48 7.39 -2.46
C GLY A 277 24.83 7.35 -1.06
N PRO A 278 25.34 8.15 -0.12
CA PRO A 278 25.01 8.01 1.30
C PRO A 278 23.69 8.69 1.71
N ARG A 279 23.06 9.46 0.82
CA ARG A 279 21.89 10.28 1.15
C ARG A 279 20.62 9.54 0.77
N GLU A 280 19.69 9.47 1.71
CA GLU A 280 18.33 9.00 1.43
C GLU A 280 17.51 10.10 0.77
N THR A 281 16.77 9.74 -0.26
CA THR A 281 15.94 10.70 -1.01
C THR A 281 14.73 10.00 -1.62
N LEU A 282 13.71 10.79 -1.97
CA LEU A 282 12.55 10.32 -2.73
C LEU A 282 12.64 10.93 -4.12
N ARG A 283 12.73 10.08 -5.15
CA ARG A 283 12.83 10.53 -6.54
C ARG A 283 11.53 10.22 -7.28
N PHE A 284 10.86 11.27 -7.72
CA PHE A 284 9.50 11.20 -8.25
C PHE A 284 9.51 10.91 -9.75
N TYR A 285 8.60 10.05 -10.21
CA TYR A 285 8.56 9.61 -11.61
C TYR A 285 7.18 9.63 -12.26
N ALA A 286 6.10 9.74 -11.49
CA ALA A 286 4.75 9.82 -12.05
C ALA A 286 3.80 10.58 -11.15
N VAL A 287 2.71 11.06 -11.75
CA VAL A 287 1.55 11.57 -11.03
C VAL A 287 0.31 10.87 -11.57
N THR A 288 -0.49 10.27 -10.69
CA THR A 288 -1.74 9.61 -11.07
C THR A 288 -2.94 10.46 -10.69
N CYS A 289 -4.03 10.27 -11.43
CA CYS A 289 -5.29 10.94 -11.21
C CYS A 289 -6.23 10.03 -10.42
N ARG A 290 -6.91 10.58 -9.41
CA ARG A 290 -7.95 9.86 -8.66
C ARG A 290 -9.01 9.30 -9.60
N GLY A 291 -9.23 7.99 -9.51
CA GLY A 291 -10.33 7.32 -10.19
C GLY A 291 -10.12 7.14 -11.69
N ALA A 292 -8.91 7.36 -12.20
CA ALA A 292 -8.58 7.13 -13.60
C ALA A 292 -8.91 5.69 -14.00
N THR A 293 -9.75 5.56 -15.01
CA THR A 293 -10.12 4.30 -15.64
C THR A 293 -8.98 3.76 -16.48
N PRO A 294 -9.01 2.46 -16.84
CA PRO A 294 -8.00 1.90 -17.72
C PRO A 294 -7.79 2.67 -19.03
N HIS A 295 -8.86 3.24 -19.58
CA HIS A 295 -8.86 4.00 -20.83
C HIS A 295 -8.26 5.41 -20.72
N GLU A 296 -8.22 5.98 -19.53
CA GLU A 296 -7.62 7.32 -19.28
C GLU A 296 -6.09 7.25 -19.14
N GLY A 297 -5.50 6.06 -19.24
CA GLY A 297 -4.05 5.86 -19.20
C GLY A 297 -3.52 5.47 -17.82
N LEU A 298 -2.20 5.34 -17.71
CA LEU A 298 -1.53 4.92 -16.48
C LEU A 298 -1.31 6.07 -15.48
N CYS A 299 -1.08 7.27 -16.00
CA CYS A 299 -0.74 8.47 -15.24
C CYS A 299 -1.12 9.73 -16.02
N ALA A 300 -1.06 10.88 -15.36
CA ALA A 300 -1.08 12.17 -16.04
C ALA A 300 0.15 12.30 -16.97
N ASP A 301 0.08 13.23 -17.93
CA ASP A 301 1.17 13.49 -18.87
C ASP A 301 2.53 13.58 -18.14
N PRO A 302 3.50 12.69 -18.42
CA PRO A 302 4.73 12.62 -17.66
C PRO A 302 5.54 13.92 -17.70
N ALA A 303 5.63 14.58 -18.86
CA ALA A 303 6.39 15.81 -19.02
C ALA A 303 5.83 16.94 -18.15
N SER A 304 4.54 17.20 -18.27
CA SER A 304 3.84 18.22 -17.49
C SER A 304 3.84 17.90 -15.99
N SER A 305 3.70 16.62 -15.64
CA SER A 305 3.67 16.17 -14.25
C SER A 305 5.02 16.33 -13.55
N MET A 306 6.12 15.94 -14.22
CA MET A 306 7.46 16.11 -13.66
C MET A 306 7.84 17.60 -13.57
N ALA A 307 7.51 18.40 -14.59
CA ALA A 307 7.70 19.85 -14.53
C ALA A 307 6.92 20.50 -13.37
N ALA A 308 5.68 20.06 -13.13
CA ALA A 308 4.87 20.53 -12.00
C ALA A 308 5.52 20.18 -10.66
N LEU A 309 5.89 18.91 -10.43
CA LEU A 309 6.56 18.48 -9.19
C LEU A 309 7.89 19.20 -8.98
N GLN A 310 8.70 19.34 -10.04
CA GLN A 310 9.98 20.07 -10.00
C GLN A 310 9.78 21.54 -9.65
N SER A 311 8.69 22.17 -10.09
CA SER A 311 8.39 23.57 -9.76
C SER A 311 8.19 23.82 -8.26
N PHE A 312 7.86 22.77 -7.48
CA PHE A 312 7.80 22.82 -6.03
C PHE A 312 9.16 22.55 -5.35
N GLY A 313 10.19 22.16 -6.11
CA GLY A 313 11.51 21.82 -5.60
C GLY A 313 11.72 20.34 -5.31
N LEU A 314 10.83 19.46 -5.77
CA LEU A 314 11.02 18.00 -5.65
C LEU A 314 12.09 17.49 -6.61
N ASP A 315 12.79 16.43 -6.20
CA ASP A 315 13.69 15.67 -7.04
C ASP A 315 12.88 14.74 -7.98
N VAL A 316 12.95 15.00 -9.28
CA VAL A 316 12.17 14.29 -10.29
C VAL A 316 13.06 13.59 -11.30
N VAL A 317 12.59 12.49 -11.87
CA VAL A 317 13.18 11.97 -13.12
C VAL A 317 12.97 12.98 -14.24
N THR A 318 13.99 13.18 -15.07
CA THR A 318 13.88 14.07 -16.23
C THR A 318 13.33 13.29 -17.41
N PRO A 319 12.16 13.67 -17.96
CA PRO A 319 11.61 13.01 -19.14
C PRO A 319 12.47 13.27 -20.38
N GLN A 320 12.79 12.22 -21.14
CA GLN A 320 13.50 12.33 -22.41
C GLN A 320 12.55 11.99 -23.57
N PRO A 321 12.35 12.90 -24.55
CA PRO A 321 11.60 12.57 -25.75
C PRO A 321 12.38 11.54 -26.57
N GLN A 322 11.70 10.52 -27.07
CA GLN A 322 12.23 9.51 -27.99
C GLN A 322 11.65 9.67 -29.39
#